data_AF-C9SZ81-F1
#
_entry.id   AF-C9SZ81-F1
#
_cell.length_a   1.000
_cell.length_b   1.000
_cell.length_c   1.000
_cell.angle_alpha   90.00
_cell.angle_beta   90.00
_cell.angle_gamma   90.00
#
_symmetry.space_group_name_H-M   'P 1'
#
loop_
_entity.id
_entity.type
_entity.pdbx_description
1 polymer ?
#
loop_
_entity_poly.entity_id
_entity_poly.type
_entity_poly.pdbx_seq_one_letter_code
_entity_poly.pdbx_strand_id
1 'polypeptide(L)'
;MDFMAFSLVCVGVTSAMFHGTMRQAPQLMDDLSMLLLAGALLQPIYALNQTPFHRVLVALTLTFGIGTVSVIYARSGRIVIHMWTFITLLTFIWPRTLYLVRKTGYSGAQKRVLMRSFARAGWALLAGYALWNVDLELCLGLRALRDKVGMPFSWGLELHGWWHFLTALGASHYIRLVRMLTGEEPIKVTPEDEAVVKAHRQEKEARHKR
;
A
#
# COMPACT_ATOMS: atom_id res chain seq x y z
N MET A 1 7.43 1.47 -17.55
CA MET A 1 7.32 1.17 -16.11
C MET A 1 7.65 2.45 -15.37
N ASP A 2 6.76 2.95 -14.51
CA ASP A 2 7.03 4.14 -13.70
C ASP A 2 7.78 3.79 -12.41
N PHE A 3 8.19 4.81 -11.65
CA PHE A 3 8.99 4.64 -10.45
C PHE A 3 8.26 3.84 -9.35
N MET A 4 6.94 4.03 -9.19
CA MET A 4 6.16 3.28 -8.22
C MET A 4 6.13 1.77 -8.53
N ALA A 5 5.88 1.41 -9.80
CA ALA A 5 5.87 0.01 -10.22
C ALA A 5 7.27 -0.61 -10.13
N PHE A 6 8.32 0.14 -10.48
CA PHE A 6 9.70 -0.30 -10.31
C PHE A 6 10.01 -0.61 -8.85
N SER A 7 9.66 0.28 -7.91
CA SER A 7 9.88 0.05 -6.48
C SER A 7 9.13 -1.17 -5.96
N LEU A 8 7.91 -1.45 -6.43
CA LEU A 8 7.18 -2.66 -6.06
C LEU A 8 7.85 -3.94 -6.59
N VAL A 9 8.40 -3.90 -7.82
CA VAL A 9 9.18 -5.02 -8.36
C VAL A 9 10.46 -5.23 -7.52
N CYS A 10 11.12 -4.16 -7.09
CA CYS A 10 12.28 -4.27 -6.20
C CYS A 10 11.92 -4.97 -4.88
N VAL A 11 10.78 -4.64 -4.26
CA VAL A 11 10.27 -5.34 -3.07
C VAL A 11 10.12 -6.84 -3.36
N GLY A 12 9.42 -7.20 -4.43
CA GLY A 12 9.22 -8.62 -4.78
C GLY A 12 10.53 -9.38 -5.00
N VAL A 13 11.49 -8.79 -5.73
CA VAL A 13 12.78 -9.43 -6.01
C VAL A 13 13.62 -9.58 -4.74
N THR A 14 13.74 -8.52 -3.95
CA THR A 14 14.57 -8.53 -2.73
C THR A 14 13.98 -9.40 -1.63
N SER A 15 12.65 -9.44 -1.50
CA SER A 15 11.95 -10.37 -0.61
C SER A 15 12.13 -11.83 -1.02
N ALA A 16 12.05 -12.13 -2.33
CA ALA A 16 12.33 -13.48 -2.83
C ALA A 16 13.79 -13.89 -2.58
N MET A 17 14.74 -12.98 -2.75
CA MET A 17 16.15 -13.23 -2.41
C MET A 17 16.34 -13.48 -0.91
N PHE A 18 15.66 -12.72 -0.06
CA PHE A 18 15.70 -12.95 1.39
C PHE A 18 15.13 -14.31 1.75
N HIS A 19 13.89 -14.63 1.34
CA HIS A 19 13.26 -15.90 1.66
C HIS A 19 13.97 -17.11 1.05
N GLY A 20 14.65 -16.94 -0.08
CA GLY A 20 15.47 -18.00 -0.69
C GLY A 20 16.83 -18.23 -0.01
N THR A 21 17.33 -17.29 0.79
CA THR A 21 18.68 -17.37 1.37
C THR A 21 18.74 -17.28 2.89
N MET A 22 17.75 -16.64 3.50
CA MET A 22 17.69 -16.27 4.92
C MET A 22 18.92 -15.51 5.41
N ARG A 23 19.55 -14.72 4.52
CA ARG A 23 20.76 -13.94 4.82
C ARG A 23 20.42 -12.49 5.19
N GLN A 24 21.25 -11.92 6.06
CA GLN A 24 21.07 -10.55 6.56
C GLN A 24 21.12 -9.47 5.47
N ALA A 25 21.99 -9.61 4.47
CA ALA A 25 22.10 -8.61 3.40
C ALA A 25 20.82 -8.55 2.53
N PRO A 26 20.29 -9.68 2.02
CA PRO A 26 18.97 -9.72 1.40
C PRO A 26 17.82 -9.24 2.30
N GLN A 27 17.82 -9.56 3.61
CA GLN A 27 16.84 -9.02 4.56
C GLN A 27 16.85 -7.49 4.54
N LEU A 28 18.04 -6.87 4.65
CA LEU A 28 18.17 -5.43 4.61
C LEU A 28 17.69 -4.86 3.27
N MET A 29 17.98 -5.53 2.15
CA MET A 29 17.50 -5.09 0.83
C MET A 29 15.97 -5.13 0.73
N ASP A 30 15.33 -6.16 1.26
CA ASP A 30 13.87 -6.29 1.35
C ASP A 30 13.28 -5.11 2.15
N ASP A 31 13.75 -4.94 3.40
CA ASP A 31 13.29 -3.87 4.29
C ASP A 31 13.49 -2.47 3.70
N LEU A 32 14.64 -2.20 3.08
CA LEU A 32 14.92 -0.89 2.48
C LEU A 32 14.08 -0.64 1.23
N SER A 33 13.80 -1.67 0.44
CA SER A 33 12.94 -1.56 -0.75
C SER A 33 11.49 -1.22 -0.38
N MET A 34 11.00 -1.68 0.78
CA MET A 34 9.68 -1.30 1.29
C MET A 34 9.62 0.20 1.62
N LEU A 35 10.68 0.77 2.22
CA LEU A 35 10.76 2.22 2.47
C LEU A 35 10.80 3.01 1.15
N LEU A 36 11.52 2.50 0.15
CA LEU A 36 11.58 3.09 -1.20
C LEU A 36 10.19 3.14 -1.84
N LEU A 37 9.43 2.04 -1.79
CA LEU A 37 8.06 1.99 -2.31
C LEU A 37 7.14 2.97 -1.58
N ALA A 38 7.21 3.03 -0.25
CA ALA A 38 6.43 3.97 0.53
C ALA A 38 6.76 5.43 0.16
N GLY A 39 8.05 5.77 0.00
CA GLY A 39 8.48 7.07 -0.52
C GLY A 39 7.97 7.35 -1.94
N ALA A 40 8.03 6.37 -2.83
CA ALA A 40 7.55 6.47 -4.20
C ALA A 40 6.04 6.71 -4.29
N LEU A 41 5.25 6.18 -3.36
CA LEU A 41 3.81 6.49 -3.24
C LEU A 41 3.58 7.86 -2.63
N LEU A 42 4.36 8.25 -1.61
CA LEU A 42 4.14 9.46 -0.85
C LEU A 42 4.47 10.73 -1.65
N GLN A 43 5.53 10.70 -2.47
CA GLN A 43 5.98 11.83 -3.28
C GLN A 43 4.87 12.40 -4.19
N PRO A 44 4.23 11.63 -5.09
CA PRO A 44 3.21 12.16 -6.00
C PRO A 44 1.98 12.71 -5.27
N ILE A 45 1.56 12.08 -4.17
CA ILE A 45 0.38 12.48 -3.38
C ILE A 45 0.61 13.84 -2.69
N TYR A 46 1.83 14.10 -2.23
CA TYR A 46 2.20 15.40 -1.63
C TYR A 46 2.60 16.45 -2.66
N ALA A 47 3.11 16.03 -3.81
CA ALA A 47 3.45 16.90 -4.94
C ALA A 47 2.23 17.36 -5.77
N LEU A 48 1.07 16.70 -5.61
CA LEU A 48 -0.14 17.01 -6.37
C LEU A 48 -0.61 18.45 -6.12
N ASN A 49 -0.86 19.19 -7.21
CA ASN A 49 -1.29 20.59 -7.22
C ASN A 49 -0.33 21.53 -6.45
N GLN A 50 0.97 21.20 -6.40
CA GLN A 50 2.01 22.04 -5.78
C GLN A 50 2.88 22.72 -6.82
N THR A 51 3.55 23.81 -6.42
CA THR A 51 4.53 24.49 -7.28
C THR A 51 5.75 23.61 -7.56
N PRO A 52 6.48 23.79 -8.66
CA PRO A 52 7.67 22.99 -8.98
C PRO A 52 8.69 22.93 -7.84
N PHE A 53 8.89 24.05 -7.14
CA PHE A 53 9.74 24.13 -5.96
C PHE A 53 9.31 23.17 -4.85
N HIS A 54 8.03 23.17 -4.48
CA HIS A 54 7.50 22.27 -3.44
C HIS A 54 7.60 20.79 -3.85
N ARG A 55 7.40 20.48 -5.14
CA ARG A 55 7.55 19.11 -5.66
C ARG A 55 8.97 18.58 -5.48
N VAL A 56 9.97 19.43 -5.77
CA VAL A 56 11.39 19.12 -5.54
C VAL A 56 11.69 19.02 -4.05
N LEU A 57 11.18 19.94 -3.23
CA LEU A 57 11.39 19.92 -1.78
C LEU A 57 10.88 18.61 -1.17
N VAL A 58 9.66 18.17 -1.50
CA VAL A 58 9.10 16.88 -1.05
C VAL A 58 10.00 15.73 -1.48
N ALA A 59 10.46 15.70 -2.74
CA ALA A 59 11.33 14.63 -3.21
C ALA A 59 12.67 14.59 -2.46
N LEU A 60 13.30 15.75 -2.22
CA LEU A 60 14.54 15.86 -1.45
C LEU A 60 14.35 15.44 0.01
N THR A 61 13.27 15.89 0.67
CA THR A 61 12.95 15.50 2.04
C THR A 61 12.75 13.99 2.16
N LEU A 62 12.02 13.37 1.23
CA LEU A 62 11.82 11.91 1.23
C LEU A 62 13.12 11.16 0.96
N THR A 63 13.91 11.61 -0.02
CA THR A 63 15.17 10.95 -0.40
C THR A 63 16.17 11.01 0.74
N PHE A 64 16.38 12.19 1.33
CA PHE A 64 17.30 12.37 2.43
C PHE A 64 16.78 11.68 3.70
N GLY A 65 15.50 11.86 4.04
CA GLY A 65 14.90 11.24 5.23
C GLY A 65 14.96 9.71 5.20
N ILE A 66 14.51 9.10 4.10
CA ILE A 66 14.58 7.63 3.92
C ILE A 66 16.04 7.18 3.86
N GLY A 67 16.91 7.88 3.13
CA GLY A 67 18.33 7.55 3.03
C GLY A 67 19.05 7.57 4.38
N THR A 68 18.85 8.61 5.18
CA THR A 68 19.43 8.74 6.53
C THR A 68 18.95 7.61 7.44
N VAL A 69 17.64 7.35 7.50
CA VAL A 69 17.11 6.25 8.31
C VAL A 69 17.61 4.90 7.82
N SER A 70 17.74 4.70 6.51
CA SER A 70 18.26 3.47 5.91
C SER A 70 19.71 3.20 6.34
N VAL A 71 20.55 4.23 6.36
CA VAL A 71 21.94 4.13 6.86
C VAL A 71 21.96 3.81 8.35
N ILE A 72 21.13 4.49 9.16
CA ILE A 72 21.04 4.24 10.61
C ILE A 72 20.58 2.78 10.86
N TYR A 73 19.57 2.32 10.13
CA TYR A 73 19.08 0.95 10.24
C TYR A 73 20.15 -0.07 9.85
N ALA A 74 20.81 0.12 8.70
CA ALA A 74 21.87 -0.76 8.20
C ALA A 74 23.06 -0.87 9.17
N ARG A 75 23.42 0.22 9.88
CA ARG A 75 24.52 0.24 10.85
C ARG A 75 24.14 -0.31 12.22
N SER A 76 22.90 -0.09 12.65
CA SER A 76 22.43 -0.51 13.97
C SER A 76 21.90 -1.94 14.02
N GLY A 77 21.40 -2.47 12.89
CA GLY A 77 20.74 -3.77 12.83
C GLY A 77 19.39 -3.84 13.55
N ARG A 78 18.87 -2.71 14.06
CA ARG A 78 17.66 -2.69 14.89
C ARG A 78 16.40 -2.59 14.01
N ILE A 79 15.72 -3.72 13.81
CA ILE A 79 14.49 -3.80 12.99
C ILE A 79 13.39 -2.81 13.39
N VAL A 80 13.35 -2.44 14.68
CA VAL A 80 12.42 -1.45 15.23
C VAL A 80 12.52 -0.08 14.53
N ILE A 81 13.71 0.29 14.05
CA ILE A 81 13.92 1.55 13.30
C ILE A 81 13.20 1.50 11.96
N HIS A 82 13.36 0.41 11.22
CA HIS A 82 12.63 0.18 9.97
C HIS A 82 11.12 0.18 10.22
N MET A 83 10.66 -0.59 11.21
CA MET A 83 9.24 -0.74 11.54
C MET A 83 8.56 0.61 11.81
N TRP A 84 9.09 1.42 12.74
CA TRP A 84 8.50 2.73 13.06
C TRP A 84 8.53 3.70 11.88
N THR A 85 9.59 3.65 11.08
CA THR A 85 9.71 4.49 9.89
C THR A 85 8.67 4.10 8.84
N PHE A 86 8.50 2.80 8.59
CA PHE A 86 7.52 2.30 7.64
C PHE A 86 6.09 2.66 8.09
N ILE A 87 5.75 2.43 9.36
CA ILE A 87 4.47 2.83 9.95
C ILE A 87 4.22 4.34 9.79
N THR A 88 5.26 5.16 10.03
CA THR A 88 5.17 6.61 9.88
C THR A 88 4.86 6.99 8.42
N LEU A 89 5.59 6.44 7.45
CA LEU A 89 5.34 6.70 6.03
C LEU A 89 3.92 6.29 5.63
N LEU A 90 3.47 5.09 6.02
CA LEU A 90 2.10 4.64 5.77
C LEU A 90 1.06 5.59 6.39
N THR A 91 1.33 6.08 7.60
CA THR A 91 0.47 7.04 8.31
C THR A 91 0.40 8.39 7.61
N PHE A 92 1.39 8.79 6.82
CA PHE A 92 1.28 9.97 5.96
C PHE A 92 0.54 9.67 4.64
N ILE A 93 0.67 8.46 4.10
CA ILE A 93 0.06 8.06 2.82
C ILE A 93 -1.48 8.02 2.92
N TRP A 94 -2.04 7.28 3.87
CA TRP A 94 -3.48 7.01 3.88
C TRP A 94 -4.38 8.22 4.18
N PRO A 95 -4.08 9.10 5.17
CA PRO A 95 -4.94 10.25 5.45
C PRO A 95 -4.87 11.26 4.32
N ARG A 96 -3.68 11.47 3.76
CA ARG A 96 -3.49 12.38 2.64
C ARG A 96 -4.26 11.90 1.41
N THR A 97 -4.23 10.60 1.11
CA THR A 97 -5.01 10.02 0.02
C THR A 97 -6.51 10.26 0.22
N LEU A 98 -7.03 10.01 1.42
CA LEU A 98 -8.43 10.30 1.74
C LEU A 98 -8.77 11.79 1.63
N TYR A 99 -7.87 12.67 2.06
CA TYR A 99 -8.02 14.11 1.92
C TYR A 99 -8.15 14.50 0.43
N LEU A 100 -7.28 13.97 -0.43
CA LEU A 100 -7.34 14.23 -1.87
C LEU A 100 -8.64 13.72 -2.48
N VAL A 101 -9.06 12.50 -2.17
CA VAL A 101 -10.32 11.95 -2.69
C VAL A 101 -11.53 12.82 -2.27
N ARG A 102 -11.53 13.33 -1.03
CA ARG A 102 -12.67 14.09 -0.49
C ARG A 102 -12.69 15.55 -0.92
N LYS A 103 -11.55 16.24 -0.89
CA LYS A 103 -11.47 17.70 -1.06
C LYS A 103 -11.28 18.13 -2.51
N THR A 104 -10.81 17.25 -3.38
CA THR A 104 -10.66 17.59 -4.81
C THR A 104 -12.05 17.68 -5.46
N GLY A 105 -12.17 18.50 -6.52
CA GLY A 105 -13.40 18.78 -7.27
C GLY A 105 -13.99 17.61 -8.07
N TYR A 106 -13.71 16.37 -7.66
CA TYR A 106 -14.24 15.17 -8.29
C TYR A 106 -15.76 15.08 -8.15
N SER A 107 -16.43 14.57 -9.18
CA SER A 107 -17.85 14.25 -9.14
C SER A 107 -18.16 13.17 -8.11
N GLY A 108 -19.42 13.07 -7.67
CA GLY A 108 -19.83 12.03 -6.70
C GLY A 108 -19.50 10.60 -7.18
N ALA A 109 -19.63 10.35 -8.48
CA ALA A 109 -19.33 9.07 -9.09
C ALA A 109 -17.82 8.79 -9.13
N GLN A 110 -16.99 9.78 -9.47
CA GLN A 110 -15.54 9.67 -9.39
C GLN A 110 -15.06 9.40 -7.97
N LYS A 111 -15.59 10.11 -6.96
CA LYS A 111 -15.28 9.86 -5.54
C LYS A 111 -15.63 8.43 -5.14
N ARG A 112 -16.75 7.89 -5.62
CA ARG A 112 -17.15 6.50 -5.39
C ARG A 112 -16.18 5.49 -6.01
N VAL A 113 -15.67 5.73 -7.23
CA VAL A 113 -14.62 4.90 -7.85
C VAL A 113 -13.34 4.92 -7.03
N LEU A 114 -12.85 6.11 -6.68
CA LEU A 114 -11.61 6.30 -5.91
C LEU A 114 -11.72 5.65 -4.51
N MET A 115 -12.83 5.84 -3.81
CA MET A 115 -13.07 5.25 -2.49
C MET A 115 -13.16 3.72 -2.55
N ARG A 116 -13.77 3.13 -3.59
CA ARG A 116 -13.76 1.68 -3.77
C ARG A 116 -12.36 1.16 -4.06
N SER A 117 -11.57 1.87 -4.85
CA SER A 117 -10.16 1.51 -5.10
C SER A 117 -9.33 1.56 -3.81
N PHE A 118 -9.50 2.62 -3.00
CA PHE A 118 -8.88 2.75 -1.68
C PHE A 118 -9.29 1.61 -0.74
N ALA A 119 -10.59 1.28 -0.69
CA ALA A 119 -11.10 0.20 0.15
C ALA A 119 -10.57 -1.18 -0.27
N ARG A 120 -10.48 -1.46 -1.59
CA ARG A 120 -9.88 -2.71 -2.09
C ARG A 120 -8.41 -2.83 -1.72
N ALA A 121 -7.64 -1.76 -1.90
CA ALA A 121 -6.23 -1.73 -1.51
C ALA A 121 -6.07 -1.92 0.00
N GLY A 122 -6.83 -1.16 0.80
CA GLY A 122 -6.80 -1.22 2.26
C GLY A 122 -7.21 -2.59 2.79
N TRP A 123 -8.26 -3.21 2.23
CA TRP A 123 -8.67 -4.57 2.58
C TRP A 123 -7.54 -5.57 2.36
N ALA A 124 -6.89 -5.55 1.19
CA ALA A 124 -5.82 -6.50 0.89
C ALA A 124 -4.62 -6.32 1.83
N LEU A 125 -4.21 -5.07 2.08
CA LEU A 125 -3.11 -4.76 3.02
C LEU A 125 -3.43 -5.20 4.45
N LEU A 126 -4.63 -4.92 4.95
CA LEU A 126 -5.05 -5.29 6.31
C LEU A 126 -5.26 -6.78 6.47
N ALA A 127 -5.87 -7.45 5.48
CA ALA A 127 -6.04 -8.90 5.47
C ALA A 127 -4.69 -9.60 5.47
N GLY A 128 -3.75 -9.14 4.63
CA GLY A 128 -2.38 -9.61 4.69
C GLY A 128 -1.79 -9.43 6.09
N TYR A 129 -1.91 -8.24 6.68
CA TYR A 129 -1.28 -7.95 7.97
C TYR A 129 -1.83 -8.83 9.08
N ALA A 130 -3.13 -9.10 9.05
CA ALA A 130 -3.76 -10.07 9.93
C ALA A 130 -3.16 -11.47 9.75
N LEU A 131 -3.01 -11.96 8.51
CA LEU A 131 -2.39 -13.26 8.23
C LEU A 131 -0.95 -13.34 8.74
N TRP A 132 -0.17 -12.28 8.54
CA TRP A 132 1.20 -12.21 9.06
C TRP A 132 1.26 -12.32 10.58
N ASN A 133 0.39 -11.61 11.30
CA ASN A 133 0.33 -11.73 12.77
C ASN A 133 -0.11 -13.12 13.22
N VAL A 134 -1.07 -13.75 12.53
CA VAL A 134 -1.48 -15.13 12.83
C VAL A 134 -0.33 -16.10 12.59
N ASP A 135 0.45 -15.92 11.52
CA ASP A 135 1.62 -16.75 11.23
C ASP A 135 2.67 -16.65 12.35
N LEU A 136 2.93 -15.43 12.83
CA LEU A 136 3.86 -15.19 13.95
C LEU A 136 3.42 -15.88 15.24
N GLU A 137 2.16 -15.71 15.65
CA GLU A 137 1.66 -16.21 16.93
C GLU A 137 1.40 -17.73 16.91
N LEU A 138 0.91 -18.28 15.79
CA LEU A 138 0.51 -19.69 15.67
C LEU A 138 1.52 -20.54 14.90
N CYS A 139 2.76 -20.08 14.76
CA CYS A 139 3.81 -20.73 13.95
C CYS A 139 3.95 -22.24 14.20
N LEU A 140 4.07 -22.67 15.46
CA LEU A 140 4.22 -24.09 15.80
C LEU A 140 2.98 -24.91 15.42
N GLY A 141 1.78 -24.37 15.65
CA GLY A 141 0.52 -25.03 15.29
C GLY A 141 0.34 -25.15 13.77
N LEU A 142 0.66 -24.08 13.03
CA LEU A 142 0.60 -24.07 11.57
C LEU A 142 1.59 -25.04 10.95
N ARG A 143 2.79 -25.20 11.53
CA ARG A 143 3.77 -26.22 11.10
C ARG A 143 3.24 -27.64 11.31
N ALA A 144 2.76 -27.95 12.51
CA ALA A 144 2.20 -29.26 12.79
C ALA A 144 0.98 -29.60 11.93
N LEU A 145 0.15 -28.59 11.59
CA LEU A 145 -0.99 -28.76 10.70
C LEU A 145 -0.53 -29.01 9.26
N ARG A 146 0.49 -28.29 8.78
CA ARG A 146 1.07 -28.52 7.45
C ARG A 146 1.64 -29.92 7.30
N ASP A 147 2.33 -30.43 8.32
CA ASP A 147 2.88 -31.79 8.32
C ASP A 147 1.77 -32.85 8.22
N LYS A 148 0.60 -32.59 8.82
CA LYS A 148 -0.57 -33.48 8.74
C LYS A 148 -1.31 -33.39 7.41
N VAL A 149 -1.46 -32.18 6.86
CA VAL A 149 -2.21 -31.93 5.62
C VAL A 149 -1.42 -32.41 4.39
N GLY A 150 -0.10 -32.22 4.40
CA GLY A 150 0.78 -32.58 3.29
C GLY A 150 0.56 -31.73 2.04
N MET A 151 1.43 -31.95 1.05
CA MET A 151 1.38 -31.25 -0.24
C MET A 151 0.29 -31.82 -1.16
N PRO A 152 -0.34 -31.01 -2.03
CA PRO A 152 -0.13 -29.57 -2.23
C PRO A 152 -0.99 -28.68 -1.31
N PHE A 153 -1.88 -29.26 -0.53
CA PHE A 153 -2.88 -28.51 0.24
C PHE A 153 -2.28 -27.69 1.39
N SER A 154 -1.08 -28.05 1.86
CA SER A 154 -0.32 -27.28 2.85
C SER A 154 0.03 -25.86 2.40
N TRP A 155 0.04 -25.55 1.09
CA TRP A 155 0.21 -24.18 0.58
C TRP A 155 -0.86 -23.21 1.10
N GLY A 156 -2.07 -23.70 1.37
CA GLY A 156 -3.12 -22.89 1.97
C GLY A 156 -2.80 -22.42 3.39
N LEU A 157 -1.83 -23.08 4.06
CA LEU A 157 -1.42 -22.79 5.44
C LEU A 157 -0.12 -21.99 5.52
N GLU A 158 0.52 -21.67 4.39
CA GLU A 158 1.70 -20.80 4.32
C GLU A 158 1.26 -19.33 4.45
N LEU A 159 0.76 -18.94 5.62
CA LEU A 159 0.14 -17.63 5.83
C LEU A 159 1.13 -16.48 5.59
N HIS A 160 2.42 -16.67 5.89
CA HIS A 160 3.47 -15.72 5.50
C HIS A 160 3.59 -15.54 3.97
N GLY A 161 3.38 -16.60 3.18
CA GLY A 161 3.30 -16.51 1.72
C GLY A 161 2.08 -15.73 1.24
N TRP A 162 0.93 -15.95 1.87
CA TRP A 162 -0.30 -15.18 1.58
C TRP A 162 -0.19 -13.71 1.97
N TRP A 163 0.55 -13.38 3.02
CA TRP A 163 0.90 -12.00 3.38
C TRP A 163 1.62 -11.29 2.23
N HIS A 164 2.63 -11.91 1.63
CA HIS A 164 3.36 -11.34 0.49
C HIS A 164 2.46 -11.09 -0.72
N PHE A 165 1.62 -12.07 -1.05
CA PHE A 165 0.66 -11.93 -2.15
C PHE A 165 -0.34 -10.78 -1.92
N LEU A 166 -0.96 -10.74 -0.75
CA LEU A 166 -1.99 -9.75 -0.43
C LEU A 166 -1.42 -8.34 -0.31
N THR A 167 -0.21 -8.18 0.24
CA THR A 167 0.45 -6.87 0.31
C THR A 167 0.90 -6.37 -1.04
N ALA A 168 1.42 -7.25 -1.91
CA ALA A 168 1.75 -6.89 -3.29
C ALA A 168 0.50 -6.50 -4.09
N LEU A 169 -0.60 -7.24 -3.94
CA LEU A 169 -1.89 -6.91 -4.54
C LEU A 169 -2.43 -5.57 -4.04
N GLY A 170 -2.38 -5.35 -2.71
CA GLY A 170 -2.80 -4.11 -2.07
C GLY A 170 -1.98 -2.91 -2.54
N ALA A 171 -0.65 -3.05 -2.58
CA ALA A 171 0.26 -2.03 -3.11
C ALA A 171 0.00 -1.74 -4.59
N SER A 172 -0.21 -2.76 -5.43
CA SER A 172 -0.57 -2.61 -6.84
C SER A 172 -1.88 -1.82 -7.03
N HIS A 173 -2.92 -2.14 -6.25
CA HIS A 173 -4.16 -1.37 -6.24
C HIS A 173 -3.95 0.07 -5.76
N TYR A 174 -3.06 0.28 -4.78
CA TYR A 174 -2.74 1.61 -4.28
C TYR A 174 -1.97 2.44 -5.32
N ILE A 175 -1.02 1.86 -6.05
CA ILE A 175 -0.32 2.52 -7.16
C ILE A 175 -1.33 3.02 -8.20
N ARG A 176 -2.29 2.18 -8.59
CA ARG A 176 -3.35 2.57 -9.53
C ARG A 176 -4.23 3.69 -8.97
N LEU A 177 -4.53 3.66 -7.67
CA LEU A 177 -5.22 4.76 -7.00
C LEU A 177 -4.44 6.07 -7.08
N VAL A 178 -3.13 6.04 -6.81
CA VAL A 178 -2.26 7.22 -6.92
C VAL A 178 -2.23 7.75 -8.35
N ARG A 179 -2.09 6.88 -9.36
CA ARG A 179 -2.15 7.27 -10.77
C ARG A 179 -3.47 7.93 -11.17
N MET A 180 -4.59 7.43 -10.65
CA MET A 180 -5.90 8.08 -10.85
C MET A 180 -5.97 9.47 -10.19
N LEU A 181 -5.33 9.65 -9.04
CA LEU A 181 -5.27 10.94 -8.35
C LEU A 181 -4.34 11.94 -9.05
N THR A 182 -3.22 11.47 -9.61
CA THR A 182 -2.26 12.30 -10.34
C THR A 182 -2.66 12.57 -11.79
N GLY A 183 -3.68 11.87 -12.30
CA GLY A 183 -4.16 12.01 -13.68
C GLY A 183 -3.37 11.17 -14.69
N GLU A 184 -2.48 10.29 -14.24
CA GLU A 184 -1.76 9.34 -15.08
C GLU A 184 -2.65 8.19 -15.58
N GLU A 185 -3.66 7.79 -14.80
CA GLU A 185 -4.70 6.86 -15.22
C GLU A 185 -6.09 7.53 -15.17
N PRO A 186 -6.96 7.34 -16.17
CA PRO A 186 -8.29 7.93 -16.16
C PRO A 186 -9.18 7.25 -15.10
N ILE A 187 -9.98 8.06 -14.39
CA ILE A 187 -11.02 7.55 -13.50
C ILE A 187 -12.19 7.05 -14.36
N LYS A 188 -12.28 5.72 -14.53
CA LYS A 188 -13.36 5.08 -15.30
C LYS A 188 -14.63 4.98 -14.45
N VAL A 189 -15.57 5.88 -14.71
CA VAL A 189 -16.91 5.88 -14.09
C VAL A 189 -17.84 5.00 -14.92
N THR A 190 -18.59 4.10 -14.27
CA THR A 190 -19.59 3.26 -14.96
C THR A 190 -20.99 3.88 -14.88
N PRO A 191 -21.93 3.51 -15.77
CA PRO A 191 -23.33 3.96 -15.67
C PRO A 191 -23.98 3.60 -14.33
N GLU A 192 -23.60 2.45 -13.75
CA GLU A 192 -24.03 2.04 -12.41
C GLU A 192 -23.58 3.04 -11.34
N ASP A 193 -22.34 3.54 -11.42
CA ASP A 193 -21.82 4.50 -10.46
C ASP A 193 -22.58 5.83 -10.49
N GLU A 194 -22.97 6.27 -11.68
CA GLU A 194 -23.81 7.46 -11.86
C GLU A 194 -25.23 7.24 -11.33
N ALA A 195 -25.84 6.10 -11.66
CA ALA A 195 -27.17 5.73 -11.22
C ALA A 195 -27.28 5.71 -9.68
N VAL A 196 -26.30 5.09 -9.00
CA VAL A 196 -26.28 5.01 -7.54
C VAL A 196 -26.11 6.39 -6.90
N VAL A 197 -25.26 7.26 -7.46
CA VAL A 197 -25.09 8.63 -6.95
C VAL A 197 -26.36 9.45 -7.14
N LYS A 198 -27.03 9.31 -8.29
CA LYS A 198 -28.30 9.98 -8.58
C LYS A 198 -29.40 9.52 -7.62
N ALA A 199 -29.52 8.21 -7.39
CA ALA A 199 -30.50 7.65 -6.46
C ALA A 199 -30.29 8.18 -5.03
N HIS A 200 -29.05 8.21 -4.54
CA HIS A 200 -28.75 8.79 -3.22
C HIS A 200 -29.05 10.29 -3.13
N ARG A 201 -28.85 11.07 -4.20
CA ARG A 201 -29.22 12.48 -4.23
C ARG A 201 -30.74 12.64 -4.13
N GLN A 202 -31.50 11.88 -4.92
CA GLN A 202 -32.97 11.90 -4.91
C GLN A 202 -33.54 11.49 -3.55
N GLU A 203 -32.97 10.48 -2.90
CA GLU A 203 -33.39 10.05 -1.56
C GLU A 203 -33.17 11.16 -0.51
N LYS A 204 -32.01 11.83 -0.55
CA LYS A 204 -31.73 12.96 0.35
C LYS A 204 -32.71 14.12 0.15
N GLU A 205 -33.02 14.45 -1.10
CA GLU A 205 -34.01 15.48 -1.44
C GLU A 205 -35.41 15.10 -0.97
N ALA A 206 -35.80 13.83 -1.10
CA ALA A 206 -37.08 13.32 -0.62
C ALA A 206 -37.20 13.35 0.92
N ARG A 207 -36.10 13.06 1.63
CA ARG A 207 -36.05 13.15 3.11
C ARG A 207 -36.12 14.58 3.63
N HIS A 208 -35.55 15.55 2.91
CA HIS A 208 -35.58 16.95 3.33
C HIS A 208 -36.94 17.62 3.09
N LYS A 209 -37.78 17.03 2.24
CA LYS A 209 -39.14 17.50 1.95
C LYS A 209 -40.22 16.92 2.88
N ARG A 210 -39.87 15.97 3.75
CA ARG A 210 -40.75 15.38 4.77
C ARG A 210 -40.49 16.05 6.11
#